data_AF-A0A6B1AH73-F1
#
_entry.id   AF-A0A6B1AH73-F1
#
_cell.length_a   1.000
_cell.length_b   1.000
_cell.length_c   1.000
_cell.angle_alpha   90.00
_cell.angle_beta   90.00
_cell.angle_gamma   90.00
#
_symmetry.space_group_name_H-M   'P 1'
#
loop_
_entity.id
_entity.type
_entity.pdbx_description
1 polymer ?
#
loop_
_entity_poly.entity_id
_entity_poly.type
_entity_poly.pdbx_seq_one_letter_code
_entity_poly.pdbx_strand_id
1 'polypeptide(L)'
;MPTVRPTLVNLLSRLKQKLRPEPIEIELDVVEQLIVQHLLLVEQASFDELVDAVLVSRPTANQQQVRLSLIRFESFRLINRILHPELEPGKQMSFTLTADGRRLKAVIPPVPRSRIQTWL
;
A
#
# COMPACT_ATOMS: atom_id res chain seq x y z
N MET A 1 46.08 28.88 1.34
CA MET A 1 45.18 27.71 1.34
C MET A 1 43.88 28.08 0.64
N PRO A 2 43.51 27.52 -0.52
CA PRO A 2 42.25 27.87 -1.15
C PRO A 2 41.12 26.99 -0.58
N THR A 3 40.16 27.65 0.07
CA THR A 3 38.89 27.06 0.51
C THR A 3 38.04 26.73 -0.70
N VAL A 4 37.94 25.44 -1.02
CA VAL A 4 37.07 24.94 -2.09
C VAL A 4 35.61 25.17 -1.68
N ARG A 5 34.98 26.20 -2.26
CA ARG A 5 33.55 26.45 -2.10
C ARG A 5 32.79 25.25 -2.69
N PRO A 6 31.93 24.54 -1.93
CA PRO A 6 31.11 23.49 -2.50
C PRO A 6 30.18 24.11 -3.54
N THR A 7 30.33 23.72 -4.80
CA THR A 7 29.43 24.11 -5.89
C THR A 7 28.02 23.63 -5.58
N LEU A 8 27.00 24.38 -6.04
CA LEU A 8 25.58 24.00 -5.94
C LEU A 8 25.31 22.56 -6.40
N VAL A 9 26.09 22.07 -7.37
CA VAL A 9 26.05 20.68 -7.85
C VAL A 9 26.38 19.66 -6.75
N ASN A 10 27.35 19.95 -5.89
CA ASN A 10 27.71 19.11 -4.74
C ASN A 10 26.65 19.14 -3.63
N LEU A 11 25.99 20.27 -3.44
CA LEU A 11 24.86 20.39 -2.51
C LEU A 11 23.63 19.62 -3.01
N LEU A 12 23.31 19.76 -4.30
CA LEU A 12 22.18 19.08 -4.94
C LEU A 12 22.38 17.56 -5.02
N SER A 13 23.59 17.09 -5.28
CA SER A 13 23.90 15.65 -5.28
C SER A 13 23.85 15.05 -3.87
N ARG A 14 24.31 15.76 -2.85
CA ARG A 14 24.17 15.34 -1.44
C ARG A 14 22.72 15.35 -0.97
N LEU A 15 21.93 16.35 -1.38
CA LEU A 15 20.49 16.39 -1.15
C LEU A 15 19.79 15.22 -1.86
N LYS A 16 20.12 14.95 -3.13
CA LYS A 16 19.60 13.79 -3.87
C LYS A 16 19.98 12.45 -3.24
N GLN A 17 21.17 12.33 -2.65
CA GLN A 17 21.58 11.13 -1.91
C GLN A 17 20.85 10.98 -0.58
N LYS A 18 20.67 12.08 0.18
CA LYS A 18 19.87 12.08 1.43
C LYS A 18 18.38 11.90 1.20
N LEU A 19 17.88 12.28 0.02
CA LEU A 19 16.49 12.13 -0.42
C LEU A 19 16.23 10.78 -1.08
N ARG A 20 17.19 9.83 -1.12
CA ARG A 20 16.85 8.46 -1.46
C ARG A 20 16.06 7.90 -0.28
N PRO A 21 14.73 7.74 -0.38
CA PRO A 21 13.99 7.13 0.72
C PRO A 21 14.59 5.74 0.92
N GLU A 22 14.99 5.45 2.15
CA GLU A 22 15.32 4.08 2.52
C GLU A 22 14.12 3.20 2.14
N PRO A 23 14.35 2.02 1.52
CA PRO A 23 13.26 1.14 1.15
C PRO A 23 12.48 0.78 2.41
N ILE A 24 11.20 1.17 2.46
CA ILE A 24 10.31 0.81 3.57
C ILE A 24 9.90 -0.65 3.35
N GLU A 25 10.38 -1.53 4.20
CA GLU A 25 9.96 -2.94 4.22
C GLU A 25 8.63 -3.03 4.98
N ILE A 26 7.55 -3.37 4.27
CA ILE A 26 6.22 -3.54 4.84
C ILE A 26 5.81 -4.99 4.67
N GLU A 27 5.61 -5.67 5.79
CA GLU A 27 5.00 -7.00 5.79
C GLU A 27 3.50 -6.86 5.51
N LEU A 28 3.06 -7.52 4.44
CA LEU A 28 1.66 -7.58 4.02
C LEU A 28 1.07 -8.92 4.47
N ASP A 29 -0.10 -8.88 5.09
CA ASP A 29 -0.89 -10.10 5.31
C ASP A 29 -1.49 -10.62 3.98
N VAL A 30 -2.12 -11.80 4.02
CA VAL A 30 -2.69 -12.41 2.80
C VAL A 30 -3.83 -11.58 2.21
N VAL A 31 -4.67 -10.93 3.02
CA VAL A 31 -5.79 -10.10 2.53
C VAL A 31 -5.23 -8.83 1.87
N GLU A 32 -4.26 -8.20 2.50
CA GLU A 32 -3.51 -7.06 1.99
C GLU A 32 -2.83 -7.35 0.67
N GLN A 33 -2.18 -8.51 0.54
CA GLN A 33 -1.57 -8.97 -0.71
C GLN A 33 -2.62 -9.10 -1.82
N LEU A 34 -3.78 -9.71 -1.52
CA LEU A 34 -4.86 -9.86 -2.50
C LEU A 34 -5.43 -8.51 -2.95
N ILE A 35 -5.59 -7.56 -2.04
CA ILE A 35 -6.02 -6.19 -2.36
C ILE A 35 -5.00 -5.51 -3.27
N VAL A 36 -3.71 -5.53 -2.92
CA VAL A 36 -2.65 -4.92 -3.73
C VAL A 36 -2.57 -5.58 -5.10
N GLN A 37 -2.65 -6.91 -5.17
CA GLN A 37 -2.65 -7.65 -6.42
C GLN A 37 -3.83 -7.25 -7.32
N HIS A 38 -5.03 -7.15 -6.76
CA HIS A 38 -6.21 -6.74 -7.52
C HIS A 38 -6.07 -5.30 -8.06
N LEU A 39 -5.61 -4.37 -7.22
CA LEU A 39 -5.37 -2.98 -7.63
C LEU A 39 -4.22 -2.83 -8.65
N LEU A 40 -3.24 -3.73 -8.64
CA LEU A 40 -2.20 -3.78 -9.68
C LEU A 40 -2.77 -4.22 -11.05
N LEU A 41 -3.80 -5.07 -11.05
CA LEU A 41 -4.40 -5.61 -12.26
C LEU A 41 -5.45 -4.66 -12.88
N VAL A 42 -6.33 -4.10 -12.05
CA VAL A 42 -7.48 -3.29 -12.51
C VAL A 42 -7.19 -1.79 -12.44
N GLU A 43 -6.08 -1.39 -11.82
CA GLU A 43 -5.64 -0.01 -11.54
C GLU A 43 -6.53 0.78 -10.58
N GLN A 44 -7.85 0.55 -10.61
CA GLN A 44 -8.86 1.18 -9.78
C GLN A 44 -9.97 0.19 -9.43
N ALA A 45 -10.38 0.14 -8.16
CA ALA A 45 -11.50 -0.71 -7.72
C ALA A 45 -12.30 -0.04 -6.60
N SER A 46 -13.60 -0.30 -6.56
CA SER A 46 -14.49 0.05 -5.45
C SER A 46 -14.29 -0.86 -4.24
N PHE A 47 -14.89 -0.49 -3.10
CA PHE A 47 -14.81 -1.32 -1.89
C PHE A 47 -15.44 -2.71 -2.12
N ASP A 48 -16.61 -2.76 -2.75
CA ASP A 48 -17.34 -4.02 -2.98
C ASP A 48 -16.57 -4.94 -3.95
N GLU A 49 -15.98 -4.38 -5.02
CA GLU A 49 -15.14 -5.14 -5.95
C GLU A 49 -13.90 -5.73 -5.25
N LEU A 50 -13.28 -4.98 -4.34
CA LEU A 50 -12.16 -5.47 -3.55
C LEU A 50 -12.57 -6.57 -2.57
N VAL A 51 -13.74 -6.43 -1.94
CA VAL A 51 -14.30 -7.47 -1.07
C VAL A 51 -14.54 -8.74 -1.88
N ASP A 52 -15.20 -8.64 -3.03
CA ASP A 52 -15.51 -9.79 -3.88
C ASP A 52 -14.22 -10.49 -4.35
N ALA A 53 -13.22 -9.71 -4.81
CA ALA A 53 -11.94 -10.25 -5.23
C ALA A 53 -11.20 -11.00 -4.10
N VAL A 54 -11.23 -10.45 -2.88
CA VAL A 54 -10.63 -11.09 -1.71
C VAL A 54 -11.39 -12.36 -1.33
N LEU A 55 -12.73 -12.32 -1.30
CA LEU A 55 -13.56 -13.46 -0.91
C LEU A 55 -13.47 -14.63 -1.89
N VAL A 56 -13.31 -14.35 -3.19
CA VAL A 56 -13.06 -15.38 -4.21
C VAL A 56 -11.77 -16.16 -3.91
N SER A 57 -10.71 -15.47 -3.49
CA SER A 57 -9.41 -16.11 -3.21
C SER A 57 -9.29 -16.63 -1.78
N ARG A 58 -9.97 -16.00 -0.83
CA ARG A 58 -9.97 -16.33 0.60
C ARG A 58 -11.40 -16.22 1.16
N PRO A 59 -12.21 -17.29 1.06
CA PRO A 59 -13.59 -17.28 1.53
C PRO A 59 -13.75 -17.07 3.04
N THR A 60 -12.69 -17.29 3.82
CA THR A 60 -12.66 -17.07 5.27
C THR A 60 -12.41 -15.62 5.67
N ALA A 61 -12.08 -14.74 4.71
CA ALA A 61 -11.94 -13.33 4.97
C ALA A 61 -13.30 -12.68 5.23
N ASN A 62 -13.31 -11.47 5.79
CA ASN A 62 -14.52 -10.69 5.98
C ASN A 62 -14.34 -9.24 5.54
N GLN A 63 -15.46 -8.53 5.37
CA GLN A 63 -15.47 -7.12 4.96
C GLN A 63 -14.71 -6.20 5.92
N GLN A 64 -14.75 -6.48 7.23
CA GLN A 64 -14.04 -5.67 8.23
C GLN A 64 -12.52 -5.78 8.03
N GLN A 65 -11.99 -6.95 7.71
CA GLN A 65 -10.57 -7.14 7.41
C GLN A 65 -10.16 -6.32 6.20
N VAL A 66 -10.92 -6.40 5.09
CA VAL A 66 -10.66 -5.59 3.89
C VAL A 66 -10.66 -4.09 4.22
N ARG A 67 -11.64 -3.64 5.00
CA ARG A 67 -11.72 -2.24 5.44
C ARG A 67 -10.52 -1.81 6.28
N LEU A 68 -10.09 -2.64 7.23
CA LEU A 68 -8.93 -2.36 8.09
C LEU A 68 -7.63 -2.33 7.28
N SER A 69 -7.47 -3.24 6.31
CA SER A 69 -6.34 -3.25 5.39
C SER A 69 -6.28 -1.96 4.57
N LEU A 70 -7.41 -1.48 4.05
CA LEU A 70 -7.47 -0.22 3.30
C LEU A 70 -7.13 1.00 4.16
N ILE A 71 -7.61 1.06 5.41
CA ILE A 71 -7.23 2.11 6.36
C ILE A 71 -5.72 2.07 6.63
N ARG A 72 -5.15 0.88 6.83
CA ARG A 72 -3.72 0.70 7.04
C ARG A 72 -2.93 1.18 5.82
N PHE A 73 -3.35 0.85 4.60
CA PHE A 73 -2.72 1.33 3.37
C PHE A 73 -2.81 2.84 3.18
N GLU A 74 -3.95 3.46 3.51
CA GLU A 74 -4.09 4.92 3.51
C GLU A 74 -3.11 5.57 4.51
N SER A 75 -2.93 4.98 5.70
CA SER A 75 -1.99 5.49 6.72
C SER A 75 -0.53 5.46 6.26
N PHE A 76 -0.18 4.49 5.41
CA PHE A 76 1.15 4.37 4.79
C PHE A 76 1.26 5.08 3.45
N ARG A 77 0.21 5.79 2.99
CA ARG A 77 0.15 6.46 1.68
C ARG A 77 0.41 5.52 0.50
N LEU A 78 0.00 4.26 0.63
CA LEU A 78 0.15 3.23 -0.41
C LEU A 78 -1.01 3.26 -1.42
N ILE A 79 -2.16 3.78 -1.00
CA ILE A 79 -3.34 3.95 -1.85
C ILE A 79 -3.88 5.37 -1.78
N ASN A 80 -4.56 5.78 -2.85
CA ASN A 80 -5.39 6.98 -2.90
C ASN A 80 -6.86 6.56 -2.92
N ARG A 81 -7.68 7.29 -2.16
CA ARG A 81 -9.14 7.23 -2.26
C ARG A 81 -9.62 8.30 -3.25
N ILE A 82 -10.41 7.87 -4.22
CA ILE A 82 -11.03 8.74 -5.22
C ILE A 82 -12.53 8.76 -4.96
N LEU A 83 -13.09 9.96 -4.84
CA LEU A 83 -14.52 10.19 -4.70
C LEU A 83 -15.12 10.49 -6.07
N HIS A 84 -16.19 9.78 -6.40
CA HIS A 84 -16.98 9.91 -7.62
C HIS A 84 -18.38 10.41 -7.25
N PRO A 85 -18.56 11.72 -7.01
CA PRO A 85 -19.81 12.29 -6.51
C PRO A 85 -21.00 12.07 -7.46
N GLU A 86 -20.74 11.79 -8.73
CA GLU A 86 -21.72 11.48 -9.78
C GLU A 86 -22.27 10.04 -9.72
N LEU A 87 -21.67 9.15 -8.93
CA LEU A 87 -22.10 7.75 -8.84
C LEU A 87 -23.14 7.53 -7.72
N GLU A 88 -23.87 6.42 -7.83
CA GLU A 88 -24.79 5.96 -6.78
C GLU A 88 -24.07 5.87 -5.42
N PRO A 89 -24.73 6.16 -4.28
CA PRO A 89 -24.10 6.27 -2.97
C PRO A 89 -23.15 5.13 -2.57
N GLY A 90 -23.43 3.89 -3.02
CA GLY A 90 -22.57 2.73 -2.76
C GLY A 90 -21.28 2.66 -3.60
N LYS A 91 -21.23 3.36 -4.73
CA LYS A 91 -20.10 3.36 -5.69
C LYS A 91 -19.35 4.69 -5.73
N GLN A 92 -19.68 5.64 -4.86
CA GLN A 92 -19.06 6.96 -4.81
C GLN A 92 -17.58 6.94 -4.45
N MET A 93 -16.99 5.77 -4.20
CA MET A 93 -15.65 5.66 -3.69
C MET A 93 -14.89 4.51 -4.34
N SER A 94 -13.68 4.82 -4.79
CA SER A 94 -12.76 3.83 -5.35
C SER A 94 -11.35 4.06 -4.83
N PHE A 95 -10.50 3.07 -5.00
CA PHE A 95 -9.14 3.04 -4.52
C PHE A 95 -8.18 2.79 -5.67
N THR A 96 -7.02 3.45 -5.63
CA THR A 96 -5.92 3.26 -6.59
C THR A 96 -4.59 3.18 -5.85
N LEU A 97 -3.60 2.47 -6.40
CA LEU A 97 -2.26 2.44 -5.80
C LEU A 97 -1.49 3.73 -6.10
N THR A 98 -0.79 4.25 -5.09
CA THR A 98 0.19 5.33 -5.26
C THR A 98 1.46 4.81 -5.95
N ALA A 99 2.37 5.72 -6.31
CA ALA A 99 3.68 5.33 -6.85
C ALA A 99 4.46 4.42 -5.87
N ASP A 100 4.31 4.63 -4.57
CA ASP A 100 4.95 3.81 -3.54
C ASP A 100 4.19 2.48 -3.35
N GLY A 101 2.86 2.49 -3.40
CA GLY A 101 2.04 1.28 -3.41
C GLY A 101 2.38 0.34 -4.56
N ARG A 102 2.62 0.87 -5.77
CA ARG A 102 3.06 0.08 -6.94
C ARG A 102 4.47 -0.49 -6.79
N ARG A 103 5.31 0.12 -5.95
CA ARG A 103 6.67 -0.34 -5.67
C ARG A 103 6.74 -1.38 -4.57
N LEU A 104 5.64 -1.65 -3.87
CA LEU A 104 5.56 -2.74 -2.90
C LEU A 104 5.93 -4.02 -3.62
N LYS A 105 7.11 -4.55 -3.30
CA LYS A 105 7.43 -5.93 -3.59
C LYS A 105 6.63 -6.74 -2.58
N ALA A 106 5.47 -7.24 -3.01
CA ALA A 106 4.75 -8.24 -2.24
C ALA A 106 5.65 -9.47 -2.09
N VAL A 107 6.39 -9.54 -0.98
CA VAL A 107 7.09 -10.76 -0.58
C VAL A 107 6.05 -11.59 0.15
N ILE A 108 5.49 -12.59 -0.52
CA ILE A 108 4.61 -13.56 0.12
C ILE A 108 5.49 -14.37 1.08
N PRO A 109 5.34 -14.24 2.42
CA PRO A 109 6.02 -15.16 3.30
C PRO A 109 5.46 -16.56 3.02
N PRO A 110 6.29 -17.60 2.84
CA PRO A 110 5.85 -18.93 2.45
C PRO A 110 4.94 -19.62 3.50
N VAL A 111 4.70 -18.99 4.66
CA VAL A 111 3.88 -19.54 5.74
C VAL A 111 3.01 -18.44 6.36
N PRO A 112 1.68 -18.61 6.47
CA PRO A 112 0.84 -17.74 7.29
C PRO A 112 1.21 -17.98 8.75
N ARG A 113 1.94 -17.03 9.38
CA ARG A 113 2.29 -17.14 10.80
C ARG A 113 1.12 -16.66 11.65
N SER A 114 0.30 -17.60 12.11
CA SER A 114 -0.47 -17.44 13.34
C SER A 114 0.48 -17.63 14.53
N ARG A 115 0.74 -16.57 15.30
CA ARG A 115 1.38 -16.69 16.62
C ARG A 115 0.57 -15.90 17.63
N ILE A 116 -0.29 -16.62 18.35
CA ILE A 116 -0.92 -16.12 19.57
C ILE A 116 0.10 -16.41 20.69
N GLN A 117 0.60 -15.36 21.33
CA GLN A 117 1.24 -15.47 22.65
C GLN A 117 0.34 -14.76 23.65
N THR A 118 -0.41 -15.54 24.41
CA THR A 118 -1.07 -15.08 25.64
C THR A 118 -0.12 -15.30 26.81
N TRP A 119 0.03 -14.28 27.65
CA TRP A 119 0.64 -14.42 28.97
C TRP A 119 -0.47 -14.81 29.96
N LEU A 120 -0.25 -15.88 30.73
CA LEU A 120 -1.03 -16.21 31.92
C LEU A 120 -0.61 -15.31 33.08
#